data_AF-A0A2X2T3Q9-F1
#
_entry.id   AF-A0A2X2T3Q9-F1
#
_cell.length_a   1.000
_cell.length_b   1.000
_cell.length_c   1.000
_cell.angle_alpha   90.00
_cell.angle_beta   90.00
_cell.angle_gamma   90.00
#
_symmetry.space_group_name_H-M   'P 1'
#
loop_
_entity.id
_entity.type
_entity.pdbx_description
1 polymer ?
#
loop_
_entity_poly.entity_id
_entity_poly.type
_entity_poly.pdbx_seq_one_letter_code
_entity_poly.pdbx_strand_id
1 'polypeptide(L)'
;MSGAIAWQDVDTLLLDMDGPCWTLAFDNHFWKKLVPETISLQRGIPLQEAHQLISREYHAVQHTLNWYCLDYWSERLRAGYLCHDHRAGAKSRAT
;
A
#
# COMPACT_ATOMS: atom_id res chain seq x y z
N MET A 1 -12.49 41.54 -12.06
CA MET A 1 -13.11 40.89 -13.23
C MET A 1 -13.08 39.40 -12.95
N SER A 2 -14.23 38.79 -12.65
CA SER A 2 -14.31 37.37 -12.25
C SER A 2 -14.60 36.54 -13.49
N GLY A 3 -13.63 35.72 -13.91
CA GLY A 3 -13.78 34.83 -15.06
C GLY A 3 -14.57 33.59 -14.66
N ALA A 4 -15.86 33.58 -15.00
CA ALA A 4 -16.68 32.38 -14.84
C ALA A 4 -16.25 31.34 -15.89
N ILE A 5 -15.88 30.15 -15.43
CA ILE A 5 -15.54 29.03 -16.32
C ILE A 5 -16.85 28.47 -16.91
N ALA A 6 -16.93 28.40 -18.24
CA ALA A 6 -18.06 27.82 -18.96
C ALA A 6 -17.94 26.29 -18.95
N TRP A 7 -18.47 25.68 -17.90
CA TRP A 7 -18.41 24.23 -17.65
C TRP A 7 -19.03 23.36 -18.76
N GLN A 8 -19.90 23.92 -19.59
CA GLN A 8 -20.56 23.21 -20.69
C GLN A 8 -19.64 22.82 -21.85
N ASP A 9 -18.43 23.40 -21.96
CA ASP A 9 -17.48 23.13 -23.05
C ASP A 9 -16.31 22.21 -22.62
N VAL A 10 -16.42 21.59 -21.44
CA VAL A 10 -15.39 20.70 -20.90
C VAL A 10 -15.73 19.25 -21.29
N ASP A 11 -15.12 18.75 -22.36
CA ASP A 11 -15.32 17.37 -22.85
C ASP A 11 -14.62 16.30 -22.00
N THR A 12 -13.57 16.67 -21.26
CA THR A 12 -12.83 15.74 -20.39
C THR A 12 -12.30 16.50 -19.18
N LEU A 13 -12.74 16.07 -18.01
CA LEU A 13 -12.26 16.54 -16.72
C LEU A 13 -11.35 15.47 -16.12
N LEU A 14 -10.07 15.80 -15.90
CA LEU A 14 -9.15 14.92 -15.19
C LEU A 14 -9.13 15.34 -13.71
N LEU A 15 -9.85 14.59 -12.88
CA LEU A 15 -9.92 14.79 -11.44
C LEU A 15 -8.92 13.82 -10.78
N ASP A 16 -7.93 14.36 -10.08
CA ASP A 16 -7.07 13.55 -9.21
C ASP A 16 -7.89 13.07 -8.01
N MET A 17 -7.95 11.76 -7.84
CA MET A 17 -8.86 11.08 -6.92
C MET A 17 -8.10 10.15 -5.95
N ASP A 18 -6.86 10.48 -5.59
CA ASP A 18 -6.06 9.74 -4.60
C ASP A 18 -5.45 10.72 -3.57
N GLY A 19 -6.02 10.99 -2.39
CA GLY A 19 -7.12 10.34 -1.70
C GLY A 19 -7.50 11.07 -0.39
N PRO A 20 -8.24 10.44 0.54
CA PRO A 20 -8.40 10.97 1.87
C PRO A 20 -7.02 11.05 2.52
N CYS A 21 -6.87 12.03 3.41
CA CYS A 21 -5.72 12.27 4.25
C CYS A 21 -5.49 11.07 5.22
N TRP A 22 -5.20 9.88 4.69
CA TRP A 22 -4.39 8.87 5.38
C TRP A 22 -3.05 9.57 5.52
N THR A 23 -2.93 10.30 6.61
CA THR A 23 -1.85 11.25 6.81
C THR A 23 -0.56 10.48 6.57
N LEU A 24 0.43 11.11 5.94
CA LEU A 24 1.81 10.64 5.91
C LEU A 24 2.27 10.08 7.29
N ALA A 25 1.69 10.58 8.38
CA ALA A 25 1.82 10.04 9.73
C ALA A 25 1.35 8.58 9.90
N PHE A 26 0.18 8.19 9.39
CA PHE A 26 -0.32 6.80 9.42
C PHE A 26 0.62 5.88 8.64
N ASP A 27 0.95 6.23 7.39
CA ASP A 27 1.85 5.42 6.55
C ASP A 27 3.24 5.29 7.18
N ASN A 28 3.78 6.39 7.72
CA ASN A 28 5.04 6.34 8.44
C ASN A 28 4.95 5.44 9.66
N HIS A 29 3.86 5.51 10.44
CA HIS A 29 3.69 4.66 11.61
C HIS A 29 3.61 3.18 11.22
N PHE A 30 2.81 2.86 10.21
CA PHE A 30 2.61 1.51 9.73
C PHE A 30 3.91 0.90 9.17
N TRP A 31 4.55 1.56 8.20
CA TRP A 31 5.72 1.04 7.51
C TRP A 31 7.01 1.15 8.31
N LYS A 32 7.16 2.16 9.19
CA LYS A 32 8.40 2.35 9.97
C LYS A 32 8.37 1.71 11.36
N LYS A 33 7.19 1.38 11.92
CA LYS A 33 7.06 0.79 13.26
C LYS A 33 6.35 -0.56 13.26
N LEU A 34 5.08 -0.60 12.83
CA LEU A 34 4.27 -1.81 12.94
C LEU A 34 4.80 -2.98 12.11
N VAL A 35 5.23 -2.72 10.87
CA VAL A 35 5.78 -3.77 9.99
C VAL A 35 7.07 -4.38 10.56
N PRO A 36 8.11 -3.59 10.92
CA PRO A 36 9.31 -4.17 11.54
C PRO A 36 9.07 -4.86 12.89
N GLU A 37 8.20 -4.30 13.75
CA GLU A 37 7.85 -4.91 15.04
C GLU A 37 7.20 -6.28 14.84
N THR A 38 6.25 -6.38 13.90
CA THR A 38 5.58 -7.65 13.62
C THR A 38 6.55 -8.68 13.07
N ILE A 39 7.49 -8.28 12.21
CA ILE A 39 8.50 -9.18 11.66
C ILE A 39 9.50 -9.64 12.72
N SER A 40 9.89 -8.75 13.63
CA SER A 40 10.72 -9.07 14.79
C SER A 40 10.04 -10.14 15.65
N LEU A 41 8.76 -9.95 15.99
CA LEU A 41 7.98 -10.90 16.79
C LEU A 41 7.77 -12.24 16.07
N GLN A 42 7.38 -12.21 14.79
CA GLN A 42 7.10 -13.42 14.01
C GLN A 42 8.33 -14.30 13.78
N ARG A 43 9.50 -13.67 13.59
CA ARG A 43 10.75 -14.39 13.28
C ARG A 43 11.65 -14.59 14.50
N GLY A 44 11.29 -14.01 15.65
CA GLY A 44 12.11 -14.07 16.86
C GLY A 44 13.46 -13.37 16.73
N ILE A 45 13.57 -12.37 15.85
CA ILE A 45 14.81 -11.62 15.60
C ILE A 45 14.78 -10.26 16.33
N PRO A 46 15.93 -9.68 16.68
CA PRO A 46 15.99 -8.33 17.25
C PRO A 46 15.33 -7.31 16.33
N LEU A 47 14.66 -6.30 16.93
CA LEU A 47 13.97 -5.25 16.16
C LEU A 47 14.90 -4.54 15.18
N GLN A 48 16.16 -4.31 15.56
CA GLN A 48 17.15 -3.69 14.68
C GLN A 48 17.45 -4.53 13.45
N GLU A 49 17.48 -5.86 13.58
CA GLU A 49 17.68 -6.78 12.45
C GLU A 49 16.44 -6.82 11.55
N ALA A 50 15.24 -6.80 12.14
CA ALA A 50 13.99 -6.69 11.40
C ALA A 50 13.92 -5.37 10.59
N HIS A 51 14.35 -4.25 11.17
CA HIS A 51 14.45 -2.96 10.47
C HIS A 51 15.39 -3.05 9.26
N GLN A 52 16.56 -3.67 9.41
CA GLN A 52 17.52 -3.82 8.32
C GLN A 52 17.01 -4.73 7.21
N LEU A 53 16.34 -5.82 7.57
CA LEU A 53 15.71 -6.73 6.62
C LEU A 53 14.64 -6.00 5.80
N ILE A 54 13.69 -5.37 6.48
CA ILE A 54 12.55 -4.70 5.85
C ILE A 54 13.00 -3.48 5.02
N SER A 55 13.99 -2.72 5.49
CA SER A 55 14.56 -1.60 4.73
C SER A 55 15.16 -2.06 3.39
N ARG A 56 15.82 -3.22 3.35
CA ARG A 56 16.33 -3.81 2.09
C ARG A 56 15.19 -4.18 1.14
N GLU A 57 14.13 -4.78 1.66
CA GLU A 57 12.94 -5.11 0.85
C GLU A 57 12.28 -3.84 0.30
N TYR A 58 12.14 -2.79 1.12
CA TYR A 58 11.62 -1.51 0.68
C TYR A 58 12.46 -0.92 -0.45
N HIS A 59 13.78 -0.94 -0.28
CA HIS A 59 14.70 -0.37 -1.27
C HIS A 59 14.70 -1.13 -2.60
N ALA A 60 14.37 -2.44 -2.57
CA ALA A 60 14.32 -3.27 -3.77
C ALA A 60 13.07 -3.03 -4.62
N VAL A 61 11.96 -2.60 -4.00
CA VAL A 61 10.67 -2.45 -4.70
C VAL A 61 10.08 -1.05 -4.70
N GLN A 62 10.70 -0.09 -4.00
CA GLN A 62 10.43 1.34 -4.19
C GLN A 62 10.49 1.67 -5.69
N HIS A 63 9.59 2.54 -6.16
CA HIS A 63 9.42 2.90 -7.58
C HIS A 63 8.88 1.80 -8.50
N THR A 64 8.42 0.67 -7.94
CA THR A 64 7.67 -0.34 -8.71
C THR A 64 6.19 -0.31 -8.31
N LEU A 65 5.31 -0.77 -9.20
CA LEU A 65 3.88 -0.90 -8.88
C LEU A 65 3.63 -1.83 -7.68
N ASN A 66 4.54 -2.79 -7.46
CA ASN A 66 4.49 -3.71 -6.32
C ASN A 66 4.62 -3.00 -4.98
N TRP A 67 5.22 -1.80 -4.94
CA TRP A 67 5.28 -0.97 -3.73
C TRP A 67 3.88 -0.72 -3.12
N TYR A 68 2.89 -0.51 -3.98
CA TYR A 68 1.51 -0.18 -3.60
C TYR A 68 0.62 -1.43 -3.45
N CYS A 69 1.15 -2.62 -3.72
CA CYS A 69 0.39 -3.86 -3.70
C CYS A 69 0.45 -4.53 -2.31
N LEU A 70 -0.69 -4.55 -1.60
CA LEU A 70 -0.77 -5.21 -0.28
C LEU A 70 -0.62 -6.73 -0.37
N ASP A 71 -1.06 -7.36 -1.46
CA ASP A 71 -0.87 -8.80 -1.70
C ASP A 71 0.61 -9.14 -1.83
N TYR A 72 1.37 -8.32 -2.58
CA TYR A 72 2.82 -8.46 -2.71
C TYR A 72 3.50 -8.47 -1.34
N TRP A 73 3.17 -7.50 -0.47
CA TRP A 73 3.74 -7.42 0.87
C TRP A 73 3.28 -8.56 1.78
N SER A 74 2.02 -8.99 1.67
CA SER A 74 1.48 -10.15 2.39
C SER A 74 2.27 -11.42 2.08
N GLU A 75 2.51 -11.70 0.80
CA GLU A 75 3.28 -12.87 0.35
C GLU A 75 4.76 -12.76 0.74
N ARG A 76 5.36 -11.59 0.50
CA ARG A 76 6.78 -11.32 0.74
C ARG A 76 7.14 -11.40 2.23
N LEU A 77 6.29 -10.86 3.08
CA LEU A 77 6.54 -10.73 4.51
C LEU A 77 5.90 -11.85 5.33
N ARG A 78 4.93 -12.58 4.77
CA ARG A 78 4.07 -13.55 5.48
C ARG A 78 3.37 -12.94 6.69
N ALA A 79 3.10 -11.64 6.60
CA ALA A 79 2.44 -10.87 7.63
C ALA A 79 0.92 -11.11 7.57
N GLY A 80 0.41 -12.01 8.42
CA GLY A 80 -1.01 -12.41 8.42
C GLY A 80 -2.04 -11.32 8.73
N TYR A 81 -1.64 -10.07 9.02
CA TYR A 81 -2.55 -8.93 9.14
C TYR A 81 -2.71 -8.13 7.83
N LEU A 82 -1.87 -8.40 6.81
CA LEU A 82 -1.99 -7.81 5.47
C LEU A 82 -2.87 -8.65 4.54
N CYS A 83 -3.12 -9.92 4.88
CA CYS A 83 -4.02 -10.76 4.12
C CYS A 83 -5.48 -10.38 4.42
N HIS A 84 -6.04 -9.48 3.62
CA HIS A 84 -7.47 -9.57 3.35
C HIS A 84 -7.68 -10.80 2.45
N ASP A 85 -8.50 -11.74 2.87
CA ASP A 85 -8.81 -12.97 2.15
C ASP A 85 -9.34 -12.67 0.74
N HIS A 86 -8.47 -12.77 -0.28
CA HIS A 86 -8.84 -12.56 -1.68
C HIS A 86 -9.59 -13.77 -2.29
N ARG A 87 -10.08 -14.73 -1.47
CA ARG A 87 -10.85 -15.91 -1.95
C ARG A 87 -12.31 -15.66 -2.33
N ALA A 88 -12.81 -14.43 -2.33
CA ALA A 88 -14.15 -14.10 -2.81
C ALA A 88 -14.12 -13.38 -4.17
N GLY A 89 -13.74 -14.09 -5.25
CA GLY A 89 -13.78 -13.49 -6.59
C GLY A 89 -13.61 -14.43 -7.79
N ALA A 90 -13.19 -15.68 -7.59
CA ALA A 90 -13.14 -16.66 -8.67
C ALA A 90 -14.35 -17.60 -8.61
N LYS A 91 -15.52 -17.13 -9.05
CA LYS A 91 -16.61 -18.03 -9.47
C LYS A 91 -16.99 -17.77 -10.94
N SER A 92 -16.53 -18.72 -11.75
CA SER A 92 -17.04 -19.19 -13.04
C SER A 92 -17.30 -18.17 -14.15
N ARG A 93 -16.45 -18.22 -15.17
CA ARG A 93 -16.86 -18.10 -16.57
C ARG A 93 -16.89 -19.51 -17.16
N ALA A 94 -18.04 -19.91 -17.71
CA ALA A 94 -18.25 -20.86 -18.82
C ALA A 94 -19.51 -21.72 -18.60
N THR A 95 -20.62 -21.30 -19.23
CA THR A 95 -21.53 -22.15 -20.01
C THR A 95 -22.14 -21.27 -21.10
#